data_AF-A0A066YT12-F1
#
_entry.id   AF-A0A066YT12-F1
#
_cell.length_a   1.000
_cell.length_b   1.000
_cell.length_c   1.000
_cell.angle_alpha   90.00
_cell.angle_beta   90.00
_cell.angle_gamma   90.00
#
_symmetry.space_group_name_H-M   'P 1'
#
loop_
_entity.id
_entity.type
_entity.pdbx_description
1 polymer ?
#
loop_
_entity_poly.entity_id
_entity_poly.type
_entity_poly.pdbx_seq_one_letter_code
_entity_poly.pdbx_strand_id
1 'polypeptide(L)'
;MTVEAYWDKSDDELYELIGAALLGDGPGLSPEDEEEHRRFGREWFTNKHRELQRRICHDPRLQGLLGTTSSDRLLDAAGIYGVLQGLEGDSAVTGAVNSAVLAVLVARIGLGTFCVNARPDCDRTDHGRAPPPPGGARPATATRFHA
;
A
#
# COMPACT_ATOMS: atom_id res chain seq x y z
N MET A 1 18.49 -2.49 9.91
CA MET A 1 18.38 -3.91 10.32
C MET A 1 17.97 -4.73 9.10
N THR A 2 18.35 -6.00 9.02
CA THR A 2 18.12 -6.83 7.82
C THR A 2 16.83 -7.65 7.93
N VAL A 3 16.40 -8.23 6.82
CA VAL A 3 15.16 -9.02 6.70
C VAL A 3 15.20 -10.27 7.59
N GLU A 4 16.36 -10.92 7.68
CA GLU A 4 16.57 -12.17 8.44
C GLU A 4 16.27 -11.98 9.93
N ALA A 5 16.58 -10.81 10.49
CA ALA A 5 16.34 -10.50 11.89
C ALA A 5 14.84 -10.48 12.27
N TYR A 6 13.95 -10.31 11.28
CA TYR A 6 12.51 -10.26 11.44
C TYR A 6 11.81 -11.52 10.93
N TRP A 7 12.54 -12.43 10.29
CA TRP A 7 11.97 -13.59 9.62
C TRP A 7 11.37 -14.60 10.60
N ASP A 8 11.91 -14.72 11.81
CA ASP A 8 11.43 -15.66 12.83
C ASP A 8 10.29 -15.09 13.69
N LYS A 9 9.96 -13.79 13.53
CA LYS A 9 8.88 -13.14 14.30
C LYS A 9 7.51 -13.48 13.78
N SER A 10 6.51 -13.61 14.64
CA SER A 10 5.12 -13.76 14.22
C SER A 10 4.60 -12.51 13.50
N ASP A 11 3.56 -12.66 12.68
CA ASP A 11 2.93 -11.52 12.00
C ASP A 11 2.43 -10.47 13.01
N ASP A 12 1.94 -10.92 14.16
CA ASP A 12 1.49 -10.06 15.25
C ASP A 12 2.65 -9.24 15.83
N GLU A 13 3.81 -9.84 16.10
CA GLU A 13 5.01 -9.08 16.51
C GLU A 13 5.45 -8.08 15.44
N LEU A 14 5.33 -8.41 14.15
CA LEU A 14 5.66 -7.48 13.07
C LEU A 14 4.71 -6.28 13.05
N TYR A 15 3.41 -6.49 13.28
CA TYR A 15 2.45 -5.38 13.42
C TYR A 15 2.71 -4.54 14.67
N GLU A 16 3.08 -5.16 15.79
CA GLU A 16 3.46 -4.44 17.01
C GLU A 16 4.64 -3.49 16.74
N LEU A 17 5.68 -3.99 16.08
CA LEU A 17 6.87 -3.20 15.74
C LEU A 17 6.54 -2.01 14.82
N ILE A 18 5.58 -2.17 13.91
CA ILE A 18 5.07 -1.07 13.08
C ILE A 18 4.35 -0.05 13.96
N GLY A 19 3.47 -0.51 14.84
CA GLY A 19 2.70 0.34 15.75
C GLY A 19 3.58 1.17 16.67
N ALA A 20 4.51 0.52 17.36
CA ALA A 20 5.49 1.17 18.24
C ALA A 20 6.29 2.24 17.48
N ALA A 21 6.82 1.90 16.30
CA ALA A 21 7.60 2.84 15.49
C ALA A 21 6.79 4.09 15.05
N LEU A 22 5.48 3.94 14.80
CA LEU A 22 4.61 5.04 14.37
C LEU A 22 4.11 5.90 15.52
N LEU A 23 3.83 5.30 16.67
CA LEU A 23 3.38 5.99 17.88
C LEU A 23 4.55 6.73 18.57
N GLY A 24 5.79 6.38 18.22
CA GLY A 24 6.99 6.96 18.83
C GLY A 24 7.29 6.36 20.21
N ASP A 25 6.50 5.36 20.61
CA ASP A 25 6.72 4.59 21.82
C ASP A 25 7.64 3.41 21.51
N GLY A 26 8.50 3.07 22.46
CA GLY A 26 9.31 1.85 22.38
C GLY A 26 8.41 0.59 22.31
N PRO A 27 9.00 -0.61 22.17
CA PRO A 27 8.23 -1.86 22.36
C PRO A 27 7.47 -1.77 23.69
N GLY A 28 6.18 -2.13 23.66
CA GLY A 28 5.23 -1.84 24.73
C GLY A 28 5.76 -2.26 26.09
N LEU A 29 5.64 -1.39 27.10
CA LEU A 29 6.09 -1.71 28.46
C LEU A 29 5.02 -2.49 29.24
N SER A 30 3.77 -2.43 28.77
CA SER A 30 2.61 -3.16 29.29
C SER A 30 1.95 -4.02 28.20
N PRO A 31 1.36 -5.18 28.54
CA PRO A 31 0.62 -6.01 27.58
C PRO A 31 -0.54 -5.28 26.87
N GLU A 32 -1.11 -4.27 27.54
CA GLU A 32 -2.18 -3.42 26.98
C GLU A 32 -1.63 -2.54 25.84
N ASP A 33 -0.40 -2.02 25.99
CA ASP A 33 0.29 -1.23 24.97
C ASP A 33 0.65 -2.11 23.77
N GLU A 34 1.10 -3.35 24.00
CA GLU A 34 1.41 -4.33 22.95
C GLU A 34 0.18 -4.64 22.07
N GLU A 35 -1.00 -4.75 22.68
CA GLU A 35 -2.25 -4.96 21.95
C GLU A 35 -2.67 -3.73 21.14
N GLU A 36 -2.53 -2.54 21.72
CA GLU A 36 -2.80 -1.28 21.02
C GLU A 36 -1.84 -1.06 19.85
N HIS A 37 -0.55 -1.28 20.05
CA HIS A 37 0.48 -1.22 19.01
C HIS A 37 0.19 -2.18 17.87
N ARG A 38 -0.17 -3.45 18.17
CA ARG A 38 -0.57 -4.42 17.15
C ARG A 38 -1.78 -3.98 16.35
N ARG A 39 -2.82 -3.48 17.03
CA ARG A 39 -4.03 -2.99 16.36
C ARG A 39 -3.69 -1.82 15.42
N PHE A 40 -2.93 -0.85 15.93
CA PHE A 40 -2.53 0.32 15.16
C PHE A 40 -1.65 -0.04 13.96
N GLY A 41 -0.65 -0.90 14.14
CA GLY A 41 0.23 -1.35 13.07
C GLY A 41 -0.52 -2.11 11.97
N ARG A 42 -1.49 -2.95 12.35
CA ARG A 42 -2.35 -3.67 11.39
C ARG A 42 -3.25 -2.71 10.60
N GLU A 43 -3.87 -1.76 11.28
CA GLU A 43 -4.73 -0.75 10.64
C GLU A 43 -3.91 0.14 9.69
N TRP A 44 -2.74 0.61 10.14
CA TRP A 44 -1.83 1.38 9.31
C TRP A 44 -1.36 0.60 8.08
N PHE A 45 -0.96 -0.67 8.25
CA PHE A 45 -0.52 -1.52 7.14
C PHE A 45 -1.65 -1.71 6.12
N THR A 46 -2.88 -1.94 6.60
CA THR A 46 -4.07 -2.06 5.74
C THR A 46 -4.33 -0.77 4.98
N ASN A 47 -4.23 0.39 5.64
CA ASN A 47 -4.43 1.70 5.01
C ASN A 47 -3.33 2.02 3.98
N LYS A 48 -2.09 1.61 4.25
CA LYS A 48 -0.94 1.80 3.36
C LYS A 48 -0.79 0.72 2.29
N HIS A 49 -1.59 -0.34 2.35
CA HIS A 49 -1.51 -1.47 1.44
C HIS A 49 -1.51 -1.05 -0.04
N ARG A 50 -2.43 -0.16 -0.46
CA ARG A 50 -2.49 0.34 -1.85
C ARG A 50 -1.28 1.17 -2.26
N GLU A 51 -0.73 1.94 -1.33
CA GLU A 51 0.46 2.74 -1.59
C GLU A 51 1.70 1.85 -1.74
N LEU A 52 1.84 0.86 -0.86
CA LEU A 52 2.88 -0.16 -0.93
C LEU A 52 2.77 -0.98 -2.21
N GLN A 53 1.57 -1.41 -2.60
CA GLN A 53 1.31 -2.09 -3.87
C GLN A 53 1.81 -1.30 -5.07
N ARG A 54 1.50 0.00 -5.16
CA ARG A 54 1.95 0.84 -6.28
C ARG A 54 3.47 0.95 -6.35
N ARG A 55 4.15 1.03 -5.22
CA ARG A 55 5.62 1.16 -5.17
C ARG A 55 6.33 -0.16 -5.44
N ILE A 56 5.82 -1.26 -4.88
CA ILE A 56 6.43 -2.59 -4.94
C ILE A 56 6.12 -3.24 -6.29
N CYS A 57 4.85 -3.27 -6.71
CA CYS A 57 4.43 -4.03 -7.88
C CYS A 57 4.82 -3.37 -9.22
N HIS A 58 5.07 -2.06 -9.24
CA HIS A 58 5.52 -1.34 -10.43
C HIS A 58 7.05 -1.25 -10.53
N ASP A 59 7.81 -1.73 -9.53
CA ASP A 59 9.26 -1.68 -9.59
C ASP A 59 9.78 -2.77 -10.56
N PRO A 60 10.57 -2.41 -11.59
CA PRO A 60 11.07 -3.37 -12.58
C PRO A 60 11.97 -4.46 -11.98
N ARG A 61 12.59 -4.21 -10.81
CA ARG A 61 13.42 -5.20 -10.10
C ARG A 61 12.59 -6.34 -9.53
N LEU A 62 11.33 -6.08 -9.17
CA LEU A 62 10.41 -7.07 -8.60
C LEU A 62 9.55 -7.75 -9.66
N GLN A 63 9.40 -7.15 -10.85
CA GLN A 63 8.68 -7.77 -11.97
C GLN A 63 9.25 -9.13 -12.37
N GLY A 64 10.57 -9.33 -12.25
CA GLY A 64 11.21 -10.63 -12.50
C GLY A 64 10.88 -11.71 -11.46
N LEU A 65 10.41 -11.30 -10.27
CA LEU A 65 9.97 -12.18 -9.19
C LEU A 65 8.44 -12.43 -9.21
N LEU A 66 7.69 -11.64 -9.98
CA LEU A 66 6.26 -11.82 -10.18
C LEU A 66 6.00 -12.97 -11.16
N GLY A 67 5.47 -14.08 -10.66
CA GLY A 67 5.09 -15.25 -11.48
C GLY A 67 5.95 -16.50 -11.26
N THR A 68 7.03 -16.38 -10.49
CA THR A 68 7.75 -17.53 -9.95
C THR A 68 6.98 -18.07 -8.73
N THR A 69 6.06 -19.01 -8.96
CA THR A 69 5.24 -19.66 -7.93
C THR A 69 6.04 -20.41 -6.85
N SER A 70 7.35 -20.55 -7.04
CA SER A 70 8.29 -21.16 -6.10
C SER A 70 9.40 -20.23 -5.63
N SER A 71 9.31 -18.92 -5.86
CA SER A 71 10.36 -18.02 -5.37
C SER A 71 10.46 -18.10 -3.86
N ASP A 72 11.69 -18.22 -3.41
CA ASP A 72 12.04 -18.26 -2.00
C ASP A 72 11.53 -16.97 -1.37
N ARG A 73 10.62 -17.09 -0.40
CA ARG A 73 10.00 -15.92 0.24
C ARG A 73 11.04 -15.03 0.91
N LEU A 74 12.21 -15.56 1.24
CA LEU A 74 13.33 -14.78 1.73
C LEU A 74 13.95 -13.89 0.63
N LEU A 75 14.05 -14.40 -0.61
CA LEU A 75 14.49 -13.62 -1.76
C LEU A 75 13.48 -12.53 -2.13
N ASP A 76 12.18 -12.85 -2.07
CA ASP A 76 11.11 -11.87 -2.24
C ASP A 76 11.24 -10.75 -1.20
N ALA A 77 11.41 -11.11 0.07
CA ALA A 77 11.58 -10.15 1.16
C ALA A 77 12.85 -9.29 0.98
N ALA A 78 13.98 -9.88 0.59
CA ALA A 78 15.21 -9.14 0.31
C ALA A 78 15.04 -8.15 -0.87
N GLY A 79 14.34 -8.56 -1.93
CA GLY A 79 14.01 -7.71 -3.06
C GLY A 79 13.13 -6.52 -2.65
N ILE A 80 12.06 -6.78 -1.89
CA ILE A 80 11.13 -5.74 -1.41
C ILE A 80 11.87 -4.76 -0.49
N TYR A 81 12.71 -5.27 0.41
CA TYR A 81 13.54 -4.44 1.28
C TYR A 81 14.43 -3.50 0.48
N GLY A 82 15.09 -3.99 -0.58
CA GLY A 82 15.91 -3.17 -1.48
C GLY A 82 15.14 -2.10 -2.25
N VAL A 83 13.86 -2.35 -2.57
CA VAL A 83 12.98 -1.34 -3.17
C VAL A 83 12.59 -0.29 -2.13
N LEU A 84 12.16 -0.71 -0.94
CA LEU A 84 11.72 0.18 0.13
C LEU A 84 12.84 1.08 0.64
N GLN A 85 14.06 0.56 0.79
CA GLN A 85 15.22 1.39 1.18
C GLN A 85 15.59 2.43 0.13
N GLY A 86 15.42 2.12 -1.16
CA GLY A 86 15.60 3.11 -2.22
C GLY A 86 14.60 4.28 -2.15
N LEU A 87 13.51 4.12 -1.37
CA LEU A 87 12.43 5.09 -1.23
C LEU A 87 12.44 5.81 0.14
N GLU A 88 13.38 5.47 1.04
CA GLU A 88 13.48 6.03 2.40
C GLU A 88 13.74 7.55 2.44
N GLY A 89 14.13 8.16 1.31
CA GLY A 89 14.34 9.62 1.21
C GLY A 89 13.11 10.44 0.81
N ASP A 90 12.09 9.84 0.19
CA ASP A 90 11.01 10.57 -0.51
C ASP A 90 9.61 10.32 0.09
N SER A 91 9.49 9.47 1.11
CA SER A 91 8.19 8.93 1.49
C SER A 91 7.90 8.91 2.98
N ALA A 92 6.80 9.58 3.35
CA ALA A 92 6.14 9.48 4.65
C ALA A 92 5.68 8.05 5.02
N VAL A 93 5.80 7.08 4.11
CA VAL A 93 5.45 5.66 4.36
C VAL A 93 6.58 4.89 5.06
N THR A 94 7.84 5.16 4.70
CA THR A 94 9.01 4.42 5.17
C THR A 94 9.87 5.24 6.14
N GLY A 95 9.65 6.55 6.24
CA GLY A 95 10.47 7.42 7.10
C GLY A 95 10.41 7.12 8.60
N ALA A 96 9.33 6.48 9.09
CA ALA A 96 9.18 6.11 10.50
C ALA A 96 9.20 4.58 10.73
N VAL A 97 8.87 3.78 9.72
CA VAL A 97 8.68 2.33 9.85
C VAL A 97 9.84 1.58 9.21
N ASN A 98 10.37 0.58 9.91
CA ASN A 98 11.49 -0.21 9.41
C ASN A 98 11.11 -0.97 8.12
N SER A 99 11.78 -0.63 7.02
CA SER A 99 11.61 -1.22 5.69
C SER A 99 11.72 -2.75 5.69
N ALA A 100 12.51 -3.35 6.58
CA ALA A 100 12.66 -4.79 6.69
C ALA A 100 11.41 -5.49 7.26
N VAL A 101 10.73 -4.86 8.22
CA VAL A 101 9.49 -5.39 8.81
C VAL A 101 8.38 -5.44 7.76
N LEU A 102 8.25 -4.37 6.97
CA LEU A 102 7.30 -4.29 5.87
C LEU A 102 7.59 -5.33 4.78
N ALA A 103 8.87 -5.53 4.45
CA ALA A 103 9.28 -6.51 3.47
C ALA A 103 8.91 -7.95 3.86
N VAL A 104 9.11 -8.33 5.13
CA VAL A 104 8.73 -9.65 5.63
C VAL A 104 7.22 -9.86 5.56
N LEU A 105 6.41 -8.89 5.99
CA LEU A 105 4.95 -8.98 5.93
C LEU A 105 4.45 -9.19 4.50
N VAL A 106 4.96 -8.41 3.54
CA VAL A 106 4.56 -8.53 2.13
C VAL A 106 5.02 -9.86 1.54
N ALA A 107 6.24 -10.31 1.85
CA ALA A 107 6.75 -11.59 1.37
C ALA A 107 5.99 -12.80 1.93
N ARG A 108 5.45 -12.71 3.15
CA ARG A 108 4.60 -13.76 3.75
C ARG A 108 3.24 -13.88 3.08
N ILE A 109 2.65 -12.74 2.69
CA ILE A 109 1.44 -12.70 1.85
C ILE A 109 1.75 -13.28 0.46
N GLY A 110 2.98 -13.08 0.00
CA GLY A 110 3.50 -13.51 -1.29
C GLY A 110 3.30 -12.43 -2.35
N LEU A 111 4.36 -12.13 -3.12
CA LEU A 111 4.35 -11.06 -4.12
C LEU A 111 3.23 -11.23 -5.16
N GLY A 112 2.96 -12.46 -5.61
CA GLY A 112 1.88 -12.74 -6.57
C GLY A 112 0.49 -12.40 -6.01
N THR A 113 0.20 -12.78 -4.76
CA THR A 113 -1.05 -12.47 -4.07
C THR A 113 -1.16 -10.97 -3.79
N PHE A 114 -0.07 -10.38 -3.31
CA PHE A 114 0.00 -8.97 -2.96
C PHE A 114 -0.21 -8.08 -4.19
N CYS A 115 0.38 -8.44 -5.33
CA CYS A 115 0.26 -7.68 -6.58
C CYS A 115 -0.95 -8.06 -7.44
N VAL A 116 -1.76 -9.06 -7.06
CA VAL A 116 -2.92 -9.49 -7.87
C VAL A 116 -3.95 -8.37 -8.09
N ASN A 117 -4.06 -7.47 -7.11
CA ASN A 117 -4.95 -6.30 -7.14
C ASN A 117 -4.21 -4.99 -7.42
N ALA A 118 -2.88 -5.05 -7.60
CA ALA A 118 -2.11 -3.96 -8.17
C ALA A 118 -2.35 -3.99 -9.69
N ARG A 119 -3.60 -3.78 -10.10
CA ARG A 119 -3.85 -3.46 -11.49
C ARG A 119 -2.99 -2.23 -11.78
N PRO A 120 -2.18 -2.23 -12.85
CA PRO A 120 -1.65 -0.96 -13.34
C PRO A 120 -2.87 -0.09 -13.49
N ASP A 121 -2.81 1.13 -12.95
CA ASP A 121 -3.89 2.10 -13.08
C ASP A 121 -4.56 1.85 -14.43
N CYS A 122 -5.76 1.27 -14.41
CA CYS A 122 -6.71 1.59 -15.45
C CYS A 122 -6.99 3.05 -15.14
N ASP A 123 -6.09 3.86 -15.69
CA ASP A 123 -6.34 5.18 -16.18
C ASP A 123 -7.83 5.33 -16.37
N ARG A 124 -8.46 5.88 -15.33
CA ARG A 124 -9.73 6.55 -15.48
C ARG A 124 -9.37 7.96 -16.00
N THR A 125 -8.73 8.02 -17.16
CA THR A 125 -9.34 8.73 -18.27
C THR A 125 -10.72 8.07 -18.45
N ASP A 126 -11.80 8.51 -17.81
CA ASP A 126 -12.48 9.79 -18.06
C ASP A 126 -12.06 10.54 -19.34
N HIS A 127 -11.77 9.80 -20.40
CA HIS A 127 -12.07 10.23 -21.75
C HIS A 127 -13.53 9.84 -22.01
N GLY A 128 -14.50 10.64 -21.55
CA GLY A 128 -15.86 10.47 -22.07
C GLY A 128 -17.06 11.00 -21.30
N ARG A 129 -16.94 11.62 -20.12
CA ARG A 129 -18.07 12.42 -19.59
C ARG A 129 -17.66 13.87 -19.42
N ALA A 130 -17.96 14.64 -20.46
CA ALA A 130 -18.06 16.08 -20.33
C ALA A 130 -18.90 16.43 -19.09
N PRO A 131 -18.48 17.40 -18.26
CA PRO A 131 -19.33 17.92 -17.20
C PRO A 131 -20.65 18.39 -17.82
N PRO A 132 -21.81 18.11 -17.20
CA PRO A 132 -23.07 18.64 -17.69
C PRO A 132 -22.95 20.18 -17.74
N PRO A 133 -23.40 20.83 -18.82
CA PRO A 133 -23.33 22.28 -18.92
C PRO A 133 -24.10 22.91 -17.76
N PRO A 134 -23.58 23.98 -17.13
CA PRO A 134 -24.31 24.69 -16.10
C PRO A 134 -25.56 25.31 -16.72
N GLY A 135 -26.73 24.87 -16.25
CA GLY A 135 -27.99 25.63 -16.25
C GLY A 135 -28.30 26.42 -17.52
N GLY A 136 -28.51 25.72 -18.64
CA GLY A 136 -29.10 26.32 -19.84
C GLY A 136 -30.55 26.73 -19.57
N ALA A 137 -30.81 28.02 -19.70
CA ALA A 137 -32.09 28.68 -19.51
C ALA A 137 -33.24 28.00 -20.28
N ARG A 138 -34.42 28.03 -19.66
CA ARG A 138 -35.70 27.62 -20.26
C ARG A 138 -35.92 28.39 -21.56
N PRO A 139 -36.12 27.75 -22.72
CA PRO A 139 -36.60 28.45 -23.90
C PRO A 139 -38.09 28.78 -23.72
N ALA A 140 -38.42 30.04 -23.96
CA ALA A 140 -39.79 30.56 -23.98
C ALA A 140 -40.59 29.86 -25.09
N THR A 141 -41.78 29.39 -24.73
CA THR A 141 -42.77 28.82 -25.62
C THR A 141 -43.27 29.89 -26.60
N ALA A 142 -42.74 29.90 -27.83
CA ALA A 142 -43.33 30.64 -28.94
C ALA A 142 -44.12 29.66 -29.82
N THR A 143 -45.38 29.44 -29.47
CA THR A 143 -46.33 28.70 -30.31
C THR A 143 -46.87 29.64 -31.38
N ARG A 144 -46.66 29.25 -32.64
CA ARG A 144 -47.25 29.84 -33.85
C ARG A 144 -48.78 29.90 -33.75
N PHE A 145 -49.38 31.00 -34.19
CA PHE A 145 -50.76 31.01 -34.67
C PHE A 145 -50.78 31.45 -36.14
N HIS A 146 -51.36 30.60 -36.97
CA HIS A 146 -51.75 30.87 -38.35
C HIS A 146 -53.07 31.67 -38.35
N ALA A 147 -53.15 32.68 -39.20
CA ALA A 147 -54.31 32.99 -40.05
C ALA A 147 -53.83 33.93 -41.17
#